data_AF-A0A1Y4H6H6-F1
#
_entry.id   AF-A0A1Y4H6H6-F1
#
_cell.length_a   1.000
_cell.length_b   1.000
_cell.length_c   1.000
_cell.angle_alpha   90.00
_cell.angle_beta   90.00
_cell.angle_gamma   90.00
#
_symmetry.space_group_name_H-M   'P 1'
#
loop_
_entity.id
_entity.type
_entity.pdbx_description
1 polymer ?
#
loop_
_entity_poly.entity_id
_entity_poly.type
_entity_poly.pdbx_seq_one_letter_code
_entity_poly.pdbx_strand_id
1 'polypeptide(L)'
;MKFYHGTSAEAAEKILVDGFGCNEETVWNCSDNGSTYFWAHAVDRIEGEGVSRAFESGLVTAAMRGSLDKRVIVFELDIPDEFVGNWVLEDHSCEGMAGAWVVSSNWLNARLNESAVTLRVFVREIYRPDFRWFYLTGAAEELLNLTDEEAASLHLAKRLSNDGILCSELFEETRLNANCA
;
A
#
# COMPACT_ATOMS: atom_id res chain seq x y z
N MET A 1 -2.83 -18.55 4.86
CA MET A 1 -3.63 -17.42 4.37
C MET A 1 -2.76 -16.42 3.61
N LYS A 2 -3.29 -15.83 2.53
CA LYS A 2 -2.57 -14.84 1.70
C LYS A 2 -2.86 -13.41 2.12
N PHE A 3 -1.82 -12.59 2.12
CA PHE A 3 -1.83 -11.17 2.45
C PHE A 3 -1.03 -10.36 1.41
N TYR A 4 -1.38 -9.09 1.23
CA TYR A 4 -0.78 -8.22 0.22
C TYR A 4 -0.34 -6.88 0.80
N HIS A 5 0.92 -6.50 0.60
CA HIS A 5 1.47 -5.18 0.94
C HIS A 5 1.91 -4.47 -0.34
N GLY A 6 1.31 -3.31 -0.64
CA GLY A 6 1.68 -2.52 -1.81
C GLY A 6 2.49 -1.28 -1.48
N THR A 7 3.51 -1.01 -2.28
CA THR A 7 4.49 0.05 -2.03
C THR A 7 5.11 0.58 -3.33
N SER A 8 5.93 1.63 -3.24
CA SER A 8 6.67 2.16 -4.39
C SER A 8 7.88 1.28 -4.74
N ALA A 9 8.43 1.45 -5.94
CA ALA A 9 9.62 0.70 -6.37
C ALA A 9 10.82 0.90 -5.43
N GLU A 10 11.08 2.13 -5.00
CA GLU A 10 12.22 2.47 -4.14
C GLU A 10 12.05 1.86 -2.74
N ALA A 11 10.84 1.94 -2.18
CA ALA A 11 10.54 1.33 -0.88
C ALA A 11 10.64 -0.20 -0.95
N ALA A 12 10.19 -0.82 -2.04
CA ALA A 12 10.35 -2.26 -2.24
C ALA A 12 11.83 -2.68 -2.32
N GLU A 13 12.66 -1.92 -3.03
CA GLU A 13 14.11 -2.18 -3.09
C GLU A 13 14.73 -2.14 -1.69
N LYS A 14 14.35 -1.18 -0.85
CA LYS A 14 14.77 -1.11 0.55
C LYS A 14 14.28 -2.30 1.37
N ILE A 15 13.01 -2.67 1.24
CA ILE A 15 12.45 -3.85 1.93
C ILE A 15 13.22 -5.13 1.57
N LEU A 16 13.55 -5.32 0.30
CA LEU A 16 14.26 -6.51 -0.17
C LEU A 16 15.70 -6.60 0.34
N VAL A 17 16.34 -5.47 0.64
CA VAL A 17 17.73 -5.41 1.14
C VAL A 17 17.77 -5.44 2.67
N ASP A 18 16.93 -4.63 3.31
CA ASP A 18 17.02 -4.31 4.74
C ASP A 18 15.88 -4.95 5.57
N GLY A 19 14.88 -5.53 4.91
CA GLY A 19 13.67 -6.08 5.55
C GLY A 19 12.55 -5.04 5.70
N PHE A 20 11.37 -5.51 6.13
CA PHE A 20 10.24 -4.64 6.43
C PHE A 20 10.49 -3.79 7.68
N GLY A 21 10.01 -2.54 7.71
CA GLY A 21 10.07 -1.64 8.87
C GLY A 21 11.50 -1.25 9.32
N CYS A 22 12.49 -1.40 8.44
CA CYS A 22 13.90 -1.16 8.77
C CYS A 22 14.27 0.33 8.83
N ASN A 23 13.47 1.19 8.21
CA ASN A 23 13.62 2.65 8.21
C ASN A 23 12.29 3.32 7.82
N GLU A 24 12.19 4.64 8.04
CA GLU A 24 11.02 5.45 7.66
C GLU A 24 10.66 5.32 6.17
N GLU A 25 11.64 5.01 5.32
CA GLU A 25 11.41 4.82 3.89
C GLU A 25 10.64 3.55 3.54
N THR A 26 10.60 2.54 4.43
CA THR A 26 9.88 1.27 4.24
C THR A 26 8.51 1.22 4.92
N VAL A 27 8.14 2.28 5.62
CA VAL A 27 7.05 2.30 6.62
C VAL A 27 5.73 2.85 6.04
N TRP A 28 5.63 3.06 4.73
CA TRP A 28 4.41 3.67 4.20
C TRP A 28 3.17 2.77 4.36
N ASN A 29 2.07 3.39 4.81
CA ASN A 29 0.80 2.82 5.25
C ASN A 29 0.83 2.15 6.62
N CYS A 30 1.81 2.53 7.46
CA CYS A 30 1.91 2.04 8.83
C CYS A 30 1.52 3.14 9.82
N SER A 31 0.59 2.85 10.73
CA SER A 31 0.33 3.72 11.88
C SER A 31 1.44 3.62 12.95
N ASP A 32 2.35 2.66 12.80
CA ASP A 32 3.50 2.41 13.67
C ASP A 32 4.72 1.95 12.85
N ASN A 33 5.86 2.62 13.02
CA ASN A 33 7.12 2.32 12.34
C ASN A 33 7.65 0.90 12.64
N GLY A 34 7.23 0.29 13.75
CA GLY A 34 7.58 -1.08 14.11
C GLY A 34 6.71 -2.17 13.45
N SER A 35 5.72 -1.77 12.65
CA SER A 35 4.67 -2.64 12.14
C SER A 35 4.58 -2.61 10.61
N THR A 36 4.07 -3.68 10.02
CA THR A 36 3.80 -3.82 8.58
C THR A 36 2.33 -4.13 8.37
N TYR A 37 1.73 -3.49 7.37
CA TYR A 37 0.28 -3.53 7.12
C TYR A 37 -0.01 -4.20 5.79
N PHE A 38 -1.08 -4.99 5.76
CA PHE A 38 -1.48 -5.79 4.63
C PHE A 38 -2.98 -5.71 4.38
N TRP A 39 -3.37 -6.06 3.16
CA TRP A 39 -4.72 -6.45 2.82
C TRP A 39 -4.83 -7.98 2.79
N ALA A 40 -5.84 -8.54 3.44
CA ALA A 40 -6.18 -9.95 3.27
C ALA A 40 -6.62 -10.23 1.83
N HIS A 41 -6.40 -11.45 1.33
CA HIS A 41 -6.80 -11.83 -0.04
C HIS A 41 -8.27 -11.54 -0.35
N ALA A 42 -9.16 -11.87 0.57
CA ALA A 42 -10.56 -11.48 0.51
C ALA A 42 -10.80 -10.29 1.44
N VAL A 43 -11.32 -9.19 0.87
CA VAL A 43 -11.78 -8.02 1.62
C VAL A 43 -13.29 -7.92 1.45
N ASP A 44 -14.03 -7.77 2.55
CA ASP A 44 -15.52 -7.75 2.55
C ASP A 44 -16.16 -8.93 1.79
N ARG A 45 -15.54 -10.11 1.87
CA ARG A 45 -15.94 -11.36 1.17
C ARG A 45 -15.79 -11.31 -0.35
N ILE A 46 -15.09 -10.32 -0.90
CA ILE A 46 -14.74 -10.24 -2.31
C ILE A 46 -13.33 -10.82 -2.45
N GLU A 47 -13.24 -12.03 -3.01
CA GLU A 47 -11.97 -12.71 -3.31
C GLU A 47 -11.12 -11.90 -4.30
N GLY A 48 -9.82 -11.82 -4.05
CA GLY A 48 -8.87 -11.07 -4.89
C GLY A 48 -8.89 -9.55 -4.68
N GLU A 49 -9.85 -8.98 -3.94
CA GLU A 49 -9.91 -7.54 -3.70
C GLU A 49 -8.66 -7.04 -2.96
N GLY A 50 -8.04 -7.88 -2.11
CA GLY A 50 -6.83 -7.51 -1.38
C GLY A 50 -5.66 -7.11 -2.27
N VAL A 51 -5.52 -7.73 -3.45
CA VAL A 51 -4.44 -7.36 -4.38
C VAL A 51 -4.71 -5.99 -5.01
N SER A 52 -5.96 -5.69 -5.36
CA SER A 52 -6.37 -4.38 -5.88
C SER A 52 -6.10 -3.28 -4.87
N ARG A 53 -6.52 -3.51 -3.61
CA ARG A 53 -6.26 -2.59 -2.48
C ARG A 53 -4.78 -2.40 -2.22
N ALA A 54 -3.97 -3.45 -2.34
CA ALA A 54 -2.53 -3.31 -2.24
C ALA A 54 -1.96 -2.45 -3.38
N PHE A 55 -2.39 -2.63 -4.63
CA PHE A 55 -1.95 -1.74 -5.72
C PHE A 55 -2.39 -0.29 -5.49
N GLU A 56 -3.61 -0.05 -4.99
CA GLU A 56 -4.09 1.28 -4.60
C GLU A 56 -3.19 1.89 -3.50
N SER A 57 -2.86 1.14 -2.45
CA SER A 57 -1.90 1.56 -1.42
C SER A 57 -0.53 1.87 -2.01
N GLY A 58 -0.04 1.06 -2.95
CA GLY A 58 1.25 1.28 -3.60
C GLY A 58 1.30 2.53 -4.48
N LEU A 59 0.19 2.87 -5.17
CA LEU A 59 0.04 4.14 -5.89
C LEU A 59 0.12 5.34 -4.94
N VAL A 60 -0.58 5.25 -3.81
CA VAL A 60 -0.56 6.28 -2.75
C VAL A 60 0.85 6.42 -2.18
N THR A 61 1.53 5.32 -1.87
CA THR A 61 2.93 5.31 -1.41
C THR A 61 3.87 5.99 -2.41
N ALA A 62 3.78 5.64 -3.70
CA ALA A 62 4.60 6.24 -4.74
C ALA A 62 4.36 7.76 -4.85
N ALA A 63 3.10 8.18 -4.78
CA ALA A 63 2.72 9.58 -4.81
C ALA A 63 3.23 10.37 -3.60
N MET A 64 3.13 9.82 -2.39
CA MET A 64 3.56 10.51 -1.16
C MET A 64 5.06 10.77 -1.18
N ARG A 65 5.83 9.78 -1.65
CA ARG A 65 7.28 9.87 -1.81
C ARG A 65 7.72 10.75 -2.99
N GLY A 66 6.79 11.23 -3.82
CA GLY A 66 7.13 11.95 -5.05
C GLY A 66 7.96 11.11 -6.01
N SER A 67 7.71 9.79 -6.06
CA SER A 67 8.43 8.88 -6.94
C SER A 67 8.29 9.31 -8.40
N LEU A 68 9.35 9.09 -9.17
CA LEU A 68 9.35 9.22 -10.63
C LEU A 68 9.28 7.85 -11.33
N ASP A 69 9.44 6.77 -10.57
CA ASP A 69 9.32 5.41 -11.09
C ASP A 69 7.86 5.05 -11.27
N LYS A 70 7.48 4.61 -12.47
CA LYS A 70 6.09 4.28 -12.81
C LYS A 70 5.63 2.92 -12.27
N ARG A 71 6.54 2.16 -11.66
CA ARG A 71 6.27 0.84 -11.12
C ARG A 71 5.71 0.92 -9.70
N VAL A 72 4.63 0.17 -9.48
CA VAL A 72 4.10 -0.18 -8.16
C VAL A 72 4.41 -1.64 -7.89
N ILE A 73 4.86 -1.91 -6.67
CA ILE A 73 5.27 -3.24 -6.22
C ILE A 73 4.27 -3.72 -5.20
N VAL A 74 3.83 -4.97 -5.33
CA VAL A 74 3.02 -5.66 -4.32
C VAL A 74 3.75 -6.91 -3.86
N PHE A 75 4.00 -6.99 -2.55
CA PHE A 75 4.45 -8.19 -1.89
C PHE A 75 3.25 -9.03 -1.51
N GLU A 76 3.19 -10.26 -2.01
CA GLU A 76 2.26 -11.28 -1.54
C GLU A 76 2.95 -12.17 -0.52
N LEU A 77 2.33 -12.29 0.65
CA LEU A 77 2.80 -13.13 1.74
C LEU A 77 1.84 -14.30 1.93
N ASP A 78 2.38 -15.50 1.92
CA ASP A 78 1.66 -16.70 2.34
C ASP A 78 2.04 -17.01 3.79
N ILE A 79 1.13 -16.70 4.71
CA ILE A 79 1.32 -16.81 6.15
C ILE A 79 0.48 -17.99 6.67
N PRO A 80 1.08 -19.00 7.34
CA PRO A 80 0.34 -20.09 7.96
C PRO A 80 -0.79 -19.61 8.87
N ASP A 81 -1.95 -20.28 8.78
CA ASP A 81 -3.18 -19.86 9.49
C ASP A 81 -3.00 -19.85 11.02
N GLU A 82 -2.11 -20.67 11.56
CA GLU A 82 -1.77 -20.70 13.00
C GLU A 82 -1.18 -19.38 13.52
N PHE A 83 -0.62 -18.54 12.65
CA PHE A 83 -0.11 -17.21 13.01
C PHE A 83 -1.18 -16.11 12.92
N VAL A 84 -2.27 -16.35 12.19
CA VAL A 84 -3.36 -15.40 12.00
C VAL A 84 -4.22 -15.34 13.26
N GLY A 85 -4.51 -14.13 13.73
CA GLY A 85 -5.22 -13.87 14.99
C GLY A 85 -4.35 -13.97 16.25
N ASN A 86 -3.13 -14.51 16.15
CA ASN A 86 -2.16 -14.58 17.25
C ASN A 86 -1.03 -13.56 17.09
N TRP A 87 -0.51 -13.41 15.87
CA TRP A 87 0.61 -12.54 15.54
C TRP A 87 0.26 -11.54 14.44
N VAL A 88 -0.48 -12.00 13.43
CA VAL A 88 -1.06 -11.15 12.39
C VAL A 88 -2.47 -10.82 12.81
N LEU A 89 -2.74 -9.55 13.09
CA LEU A 89 -3.98 -9.09 13.71
C LEU A 89 -4.76 -8.21 12.75
N GLU A 90 -6.09 -8.22 12.85
CA GLU A 90 -6.92 -7.25 12.12
C GLU A 90 -6.58 -5.84 12.59
N ASP A 91 -6.47 -4.91 11.65
CA ASP A 91 -6.25 -3.51 11.97
C ASP A 91 -7.58 -2.77 12.12
N HIS A 92 -7.73 -2.10 13.26
CA HIS A 92 -8.90 -1.29 13.61
C HIS A 92 -8.50 0.13 14.02
N SER A 93 -7.30 0.56 13.64
CA SER A 93 -6.72 1.84 14.03
C SER A 93 -7.48 3.06 13.50
N CYS A 94 -8.17 2.94 12.35
CA CYS A 94 -9.01 3.99 11.79
C CYS A 94 -10.23 3.45 11.00
N GLU A 95 -11.17 4.34 10.68
CA GLU A 95 -12.32 4.02 9.83
C GLU A 95 -11.87 3.62 8.41
N GLY A 96 -12.49 2.61 7.82
CA GLY A 96 -12.15 2.14 6.48
C GLY A 96 -11.07 1.06 6.40
N MET A 97 -10.58 0.56 7.54
CA MET A 97 -9.58 -0.52 7.62
C MET A 97 -10.17 -1.94 7.51
N ALA A 98 -11.40 -2.08 7.02
CA ALA A 98 -12.02 -3.39 6.83
C ALA A 98 -11.17 -4.24 5.86
N GLY A 99 -10.70 -5.40 6.33
CA GLY A 99 -9.80 -6.28 5.57
C GLY A 99 -8.32 -5.88 5.62
N ALA A 100 -7.95 -4.85 6.37
CA ALA A 100 -6.57 -4.52 6.68
C ALA A 100 -6.08 -5.31 7.90
N TRP A 101 -4.80 -5.67 7.87
CA TRP A 101 -4.13 -6.47 8.88
C TRP A 101 -2.77 -5.88 9.20
N VAL A 102 -2.27 -6.13 10.41
CA VAL A 102 -1.01 -5.61 10.92
C VAL A 102 -0.19 -6.71 11.58
N VAL A 103 1.13 -6.63 11.44
CA VAL A 103 2.09 -7.50 12.14
C VAL A 103 3.32 -6.68 12.55
N SER A 104 4.03 -7.12 13.59
CA SER A 104 5.36 -6.58 13.87
C SER A 104 6.32 -6.89 12.72
N SER A 105 7.00 -5.87 12.20
CA SER A 105 7.99 -6.00 11.12
C SER A 105 9.16 -6.91 11.53
N ASN A 106 9.61 -6.82 12.78
CA ASN A 106 10.65 -7.69 13.33
C ASN A 106 10.24 -9.16 13.32
N TRP A 107 9.00 -9.45 13.73
CA TRP A 107 8.47 -10.81 13.69
C TRP A 107 8.40 -11.31 12.24
N LEU A 108 7.89 -10.49 11.33
CA LEU A 108 7.75 -10.85 9.93
C LEU A 108 9.11 -11.18 9.29
N ASN A 109 10.09 -10.31 9.46
CA ASN A 109 11.44 -10.50 8.94
C ASN A 109 12.06 -11.80 9.49
N ALA A 110 11.86 -12.12 10.77
CA ALA A 110 12.32 -13.38 11.34
C ALA A 110 11.67 -14.59 10.66
N ARG A 111 10.35 -14.56 10.43
CA ARG A 111 9.64 -15.68 9.78
C ARG A 111 9.95 -15.85 8.30
N LEU A 112 10.26 -14.76 7.61
CA LEU A 112 10.77 -14.81 6.23
C LEU A 112 12.15 -15.48 6.19
N ASN A 113 13.06 -15.12 7.11
CA ASN A 113 14.39 -15.73 7.21
C ASN A 113 14.33 -17.22 7.56
N GLU A 114 13.36 -17.62 8.40
CA GLU A 114 13.08 -19.01 8.75
C GLU A 114 12.33 -19.79 7.65
N SER A 115 11.95 -19.13 6.54
CA SER A 115 11.07 -19.70 5.50
C SER A 115 9.70 -20.20 6.02
N ALA A 116 9.26 -19.68 7.17
CA ALA A 116 7.95 -19.97 7.74
C ALA A 116 6.83 -19.14 7.08
N VAL A 117 7.19 -18.03 6.43
CA VAL A 117 6.32 -17.22 5.56
C VAL A 117 6.95 -17.21 4.17
N THR A 118 6.13 -17.38 3.13
CA THR A 118 6.60 -17.27 1.73
C THR A 118 6.33 -15.86 1.20
N LEU A 119 7.30 -15.29 0.49
CA LEU A 119 7.19 -13.99 -0.16
C LEU A 119 7.19 -14.15 -1.69
N ARG A 120 6.23 -13.53 -2.36
CA ARG A 120 6.22 -13.34 -3.82
C ARG A 120 6.08 -11.86 -4.15
N VAL A 121 6.63 -11.45 -5.29
CA VAL A 121 6.64 -10.04 -5.71
C VAL A 121 5.90 -9.89 -7.02
N PHE A 122 4.94 -8.99 -7.06
CA PHE A 122 4.24 -8.54 -8.25
C PHE A 122 4.65 -7.11 -8.59
N VAL A 123 4.83 -6.83 -9.88
CA VAL A 123 5.25 -5.53 -10.39
C VAL A 123 4.28 -5.09 -11.46
N ARG A 124 3.82 -3.83 -11.40
CA ARG A 124 2.98 -3.23 -12.44
C ARG A 124 3.40 -1.79 -12.73
N GLU A 125 3.45 -1.43 -14.00
CA GLU A 125 3.74 -0.05 -14.45
C GLU A 125 2.47 0.79 -14.58
N ILE A 126 1.84 1.06 -13.44
CA ILE A 126 0.51 1.72 -13.34
C ILE A 126 0.57 3.11 -12.72
N TYR A 127 1.68 3.49 -12.10
CA TYR A 127 1.82 4.82 -11.51
C TYR A 127 2.16 5.86 -12.57
N ARG A 128 1.55 7.04 -12.44
CA ARG A 128 1.76 8.18 -13.32
C ARG A 128 2.21 9.37 -12.47
N PRO A 129 3.52 9.69 -12.43
CA PRO A 129 4.04 10.79 -11.62
C PRO A 129 3.36 12.14 -11.88
N ASP A 130 2.94 12.40 -13.12
CA ASP A 130 2.23 13.63 -13.49
C ASP A 130 0.86 13.78 -12.79
N PHE A 131 0.29 12.68 -12.29
CA PHE A 131 -0.96 12.66 -11.54
C PHE A 131 -0.75 12.51 -10.02
N ARG A 132 0.48 12.68 -9.51
CA ARG A 132 0.85 12.56 -8.07
C ARG A 132 -0.24 13.07 -7.13
N TRP A 133 -0.68 14.32 -7.33
CA TRP A 133 -1.62 15.00 -6.42
C TRP A 133 -3.03 14.41 -6.43
N PHE A 134 -3.44 13.78 -7.53
CA PHE A 134 -4.76 13.15 -7.63
C PHE A 134 -4.85 11.88 -6.76
N TYR A 135 -3.76 11.11 -6.68
CA TYR A 135 -3.68 9.94 -5.79
C TYR A 135 -3.75 10.32 -4.31
N LEU A 136 -3.47 11.58 -3.95
CA LEU A 136 -3.44 12.07 -2.57
C LEU A 136 -4.67 12.88 -2.17
N THR A 137 -5.68 12.95 -3.02
CA THR A 137 -6.89 13.75 -2.75
C THR A 137 -7.66 13.30 -1.51
N GLY A 138 -7.61 12.00 -1.18
CA GLY A 138 -8.19 11.43 0.03
C GLY A 138 -7.27 11.43 1.26
N ALA A 139 -6.02 11.88 1.14
CA ALA A 139 -5.07 11.87 2.26
C ALA A 139 -5.31 13.04 3.23
N ALA A 140 -5.11 12.77 4.52
CA ALA A 140 -5.03 13.79 5.56
C ALA A 140 -3.77 14.63 5.34
N GLU A 141 -3.95 15.93 5.12
CA GLU A 141 -2.90 16.83 4.64
C GLU A 141 -1.80 17.05 5.70
N GLU A 142 -2.20 17.03 6.97
CA GLU A 142 -1.32 17.10 8.13
C GLU A 142 -0.29 15.95 8.19
N LEU A 143 -0.54 14.84 7.50
CA LEU A 143 0.36 13.68 7.45
C LEU A 143 1.35 13.73 6.27
N LEU A 144 1.21 14.70 5.37
CA LEU A 144 1.97 14.76 4.12
C LEU A 144 3.25 15.62 4.20
N ASN A 145 3.42 16.42 5.25
CA ASN A 145 4.56 17.33 5.46
C ASN A 145 4.93 18.13 4.18
N LEU A 146 3.93 18.75 3.55
CA LEU A 146 4.07 19.44 2.27
C LEU A 146 4.65 20.84 2.43
N THR A 147 5.38 21.28 1.40
CA THR A 147 5.67 22.71 1.20
C THR A 147 4.41 23.48 0.78
N ASP A 148 4.42 24.81 0.89
CA ASP A 148 3.29 25.66 0.48
C ASP A 148 2.90 25.45 -1.00
N GLU A 149 3.87 25.24 -1.88
CA GLU A 149 3.65 24.99 -3.31
C GLU A 149 2.98 23.61 -3.56
N GLU A 150 3.43 22.59 -2.84
CA GLU A 150 2.85 21.25 -2.90
C GLU A 150 1.42 21.22 -2.33
N ALA A 151 1.19 21.94 -1.23
CA ALA A 151 -0.14 22.09 -0.65
C ALA A 151 -1.10 22.78 -1.63
N ALA A 152 -0.66 23.85 -2.31
CA ALA A 152 -1.46 24.51 -3.34
C ALA A 152 -1.81 23.56 -4.51
N SER A 153 -0.86 22.71 -4.91
CA SER A 153 -1.07 21.70 -5.96
C SER A 153 -2.07 20.63 -5.53
N LEU A 154 -1.99 20.15 -4.29
CA LEU A 154 -2.95 19.21 -3.71
C LEU A 154 -4.35 19.82 -3.60
N HIS A 155 -4.48 21.07 -3.16
CA HIS A 155 -5.77 21.77 -3.08
C HIS A 155 -6.42 21.92 -4.44
N LEU A 156 -5.63 22.24 -5.48
CA LEU A 156 -6.12 22.28 -6.85
C LEU A 156 -6.64 20.91 -7.29
N ALA A 157 -5.89 19.83 -7.05
CA ALA A 157 -6.30 18.47 -7.39
C ALA A 157 -7.59 18.06 -6.63
N LYS A 158 -7.68 18.35 -5.33
CA LYS A 158 -8.90 18.11 -4.52
C LYS A 158 -10.10 18.84 -5.09
N ARG A 159 -9.94 20.12 -5.50
CA ARG A 159 -11.03 20.89 -6.11
C ARG A 159 -11.48 20.30 -7.44
N LEU A 160 -10.53 19.95 -8.32
CA LEU A 160 -10.82 19.35 -9.62
C LEU A 160 -11.53 17.99 -9.48
N SER A 161 -11.13 17.17 -8.51
CA SER A 161 -11.77 15.89 -8.20
C SER A 161 -13.23 16.08 -7.73
N ASN A 162 -13.49 17.04 -6.84
CA ASN A 162 -14.83 17.34 -6.34
C ASN A 162 -15.77 17.93 -7.40
N ASP A 163 -15.23 18.65 -8.39
CA ASP A 163 -15.99 19.24 -9.50
C ASP A 163 -16.39 18.19 -10.58
N GLY A 164 -16.14 16.90 -10.34
CA GLY A 164 -16.54 15.81 -11.23
C GLY A 164 -15.63 15.61 -12.45
N ILE A 165 -14.44 16.22 -12.46
CA ILE A 165 -13.35 15.81 -13.37
C ILE A 165 -12.80 14.50 -12.78
N LEU A 166 -13.50 13.42 -13.10
CA LEU A 166 -13.41 12.12 -12.44
C LEU A 166 -12.06 11.44 -12.69
N CYS A 167 -11.39 11.12 -11.59
CA CYS A 167 -10.22 10.23 -11.51
C CYS A 167 -10.57 8.73 -11.57
N SER A 168 -11.79 8.36 -11.99
CA SER A 168 -12.15 6.93 -12.12
C SER A 168 -11.21 6.20 -13.08
N GLU A 169 -10.67 6.89 -14.09
CA GLU A 169 -9.69 6.34 -15.04
C GLU A 169 -8.35 5.96 -14.37
N LEU A 170 -7.94 6.62 -13.28
CA LEU A 170 -6.65 6.32 -12.61
C LEU A 170 -6.67 4.99 -11.84
N PHE A 171 -7.85 4.53 -11.42
CA PHE A 171 -8.04 3.29 -10.65
C PHE A 171 -8.88 2.23 -11.39
N GLU A 172 -9.43 2.53 -12.57
CA GLU A 172 -10.07 1.50 -13.41
C GLU A 172 -9.02 0.57 -14.06
N GLU A 173 -7.82 1.07 -14.40
CA GLU A 173 -6.71 0.24 -14.91
C GLU A 173 -6.24 -0.81 -13.89
N THR A 174 -6.36 -0.54 -12.57
CA THR A 174 -6.02 -1.49 -11.51
C THR A 174 -7.07 -2.59 -11.36
N ARG A 175 -8.36 -2.24 -11.43
CA ARG A 175 -9.49 -3.18 -11.24
C ARG A 175 -9.72 -4.12 -12.42
N LEU A 176 -9.59 -3.65 -13.65
CA LEU A 176 -9.83 -4.47 -14.85
C LEU A 176 -8.83 -5.63 -15.00
N ASN A 177 -7.64 -5.51 -14.40
CA ASN A 177 -6.57 -6.50 -14.51
C ASN A 177 -6.35 -7.32 -13.22
N ALA A 178 -7.12 -7.09 -12.15
CA ALA A 178 -7.08 -7.93 -10.95
C ALA A 178 -7.90 -9.23 -11.11
N ASN A 179 -8.87 -9.23 -12.03
CA ASN A 179 -9.71 -10.39 -12.36
C ASN A 179 -9.04 -11.40 -13.31
N CYS A 180 -7.74 -11.26 -13.57
CA CYS A 180 -6.94 -12.16 -14.40
C CYS A 180 -5.83 -12.80 -13.57
N ALA A 181 -6.18 -13.66 -12.61
CA ALA A 181 -5.28 -14.66 -12.02
C ALA A 181 -6.11 -15.76 -11.34
#